data_AF-A0A937TVE5-F1
#
_entry.id   AF-A0A937TVE5-F1
#
_cell.length_a   1.000
_cell.length_b   1.000
_cell.length_c   1.000
_cell.angle_alpha   90.00
_cell.angle_beta   90.00
_cell.angle_gamma   90.00
#
_symmetry.space_group_name_H-M   'P 1'
#
loop_
_entity.id
_entity.type
_entity.pdbx_description
1 polymer ?
#
loop_
_entity_poly.entity_id
_entity_poly.type
_entity_poly.pdbx_seq_one_letter_code
_entity_poly.pdbx_strand_id
1 'polypeptide(L)'
;MKIQDCLFDLKIDKVIDLPLYSGGLGVLAGDTLKSTADLGIPMVAVGILWEKGYFRQKFWFKHGQVPEEMDWDPYTYPGLIPLENIIKIKFKKDTVFLRLWKYYIFSHDKNK
;
A
#
# COMPACT_ATOMS: atom_id res chain seq x y z
N MET A 1 5.95 26.38 -34.66
CA MET A 1 4.89 25.62 -33.97
C MET A 1 5.43 25.18 -32.62
N LYS A 2 5.13 25.91 -31.54
CA LYS A 2 5.60 25.57 -30.18
C LYS A 2 4.65 24.53 -29.59
N ILE A 3 5.10 23.29 -29.50
CA ILE A 3 4.38 22.25 -28.77
C ILE A 3 4.58 22.60 -27.29
N GLN A 4 3.50 22.98 -26.63
CA GLN A 4 3.49 23.28 -25.21
C GLN A 4 3.29 21.94 -24.48
N ASP A 5 4.30 21.53 -23.71
CA ASP A 5 4.27 20.26 -22.97
C ASP A 5 3.25 20.35 -21.82
N CYS A 6 2.05 19.84 -22.03
CA CYS A 6 1.03 19.74 -20.99
C CYS A 6 1.23 18.44 -20.21
N LEU A 7 1.89 18.53 -19.05
CA LEU A 7 1.92 17.46 -18.05
C LEU A 7 0.56 17.40 -17.34
N PHE A 8 -0.21 16.34 -17.58
CA PHE A 8 -1.41 16.07 -16.78
C PHE A 8 -1.00 15.26 -15.55
N ASP A 9 -0.88 15.93 -14.41
CA ASP A 9 -0.72 15.31 -13.10
C ASP A 9 -2.09 15.27 -12.41
N LEU A 10 -2.67 14.07 -12.29
CA LEU A 10 -3.91 13.87 -11.54
C LEU A 10 -3.57 13.85 -10.05
N LYS A 11 -3.57 15.02 -9.41
CA LYS A 11 -3.45 15.12 -7.95
C LYS A 11 -4.73 14.62 -7.30
N ILE A 12 -4.67 13.42 -6.73
CA ILE A 12 -5.72 12.88 -5.87
C ILE A 12 -5.34 13.28 -4.43
N ASP A 13 -6.06 14.25 -3.85
CA ASP A 13 -5.86 14.74 -2.47
C ASP A 13 -6.33 13.75 -1.38
N LYS A 14 -6.40 12.45 -1.68
CA LYS A 14 -6.73 11.42 -0.67
C LYS A 14 -5.46 10.86 -0.08
N VAL A 15 -5.53 10.55 1.22
CA VAL A 15 -4.60 9.62 1.89
C VAL A 15 -4.36 8.45 0.94
N ILE A 16 -3.10 8.22 0.57
CA ILE A 16 -2.72 7.11 -0.31
C ILE A 16 -3.24 5.83 0.35
N ASP A 17 -4.02 5.03 -0.37
CA ASP A 17 -4.39 3.71 0.11
C ASP A 17 -3.12 2.92 0.40
N LEU A 18 -3.07 2.21 1.53
CA LEU A 18 -1.88 1.45 1.93
C LEU A 18 -1.39 0.60 0.74
N PRO A 19 -0.16 0.82 0.23
CA PRO A 19 0.26 0.35 -1.09
C PRO A 19 0.69 -1.12 -1.07
N LEU A 20 -0.22 -1.98 -0.62
CA LEU A 20 -0.02 -3.42 -0.49
C LEU A 20 -0.40 -4.18 -1.76
N TYR A 21 -1.07 -3.53 -2.71
CA TYR A 21 -1.63 -4.20 -3.88
C TYR A 21 -1.63 -3.32 -5.14
N SER A 22 -1.86 -3.99 -6.27
CA SER A 22 -1.74 -3.43 -7.62
C SER A 22 -3.01 -3.64 -8.48
N GLY A 23 -3.91 -4.51 -8.05
CA GLY A 23 -5.10 -4.87 -8.83
C GLY A 23 -6.18 -5.57 -8.02
N GLY A 24 -7.13 -6.19 -8.72
CA GLY A 24 -8.39 -6.67 -8.15
C GLY A 24 -8.29 -7.69 -7.02
N LEU A 25 -7.21 -8.50 -6.96
CA LEU A 25 -7.01 -9.44 -5.85
C LEU A 25 -6.78 -8.75 -4.51
N GLY A 26 -6.04 -7.64 -4.50
CA GLY A 26 -5.80 -6.90 -3.27
C GLY A 26 -7.01 -6.08 -2.85
N VAL A 27 -7.75 -5.54 -3.82
CA VAL A 27 -9.06 -4.92 -3.58
C VAL A 27 -10.00 -5.93 -2.94
N LEU A 28 -10.12 -7.13 -3.53
CA LEU A 28 -10.96 -8.20 -2.98
C LEU A 28 -10.54 -8.60 -1.57
N ALA A 29 -9.24 -8.71 -1.30
CA ALA A 29 -8.73 -9.00 0.04
C ALA A 29 -9.08 -7.88 1.04
N GLY A 30 -8.96 -6.61 0.63
CA GLY A 30 -9.35 -5.44 1.42
C GLY A 30 -10.85 -5.42 1.73
N ASP A 31 -11.69 -5.62 0.71
CA ASP A 31 -13.14 -5.66 0.85
C ASP A 31 -13.60 -6.83 1.73
N THR A 32 -12.92 -7.97 1.62
CA THR A 32 -13.16 -9.12 2.50
C THR A 32 -12.87 -8.76 3.96
N LEU A 33 -11.73 -8.14 4.24
CA LEU A 33 -11.38 -7.70 5.59
C LEU A 33 -12.35 -6.65 6.12
N LYS A 34 -12.75 -5.70 5.28
CA LYS A 34 -13.72 -4.66 5.65
C LYS A 34 -15.08 -5.27 6.01
N SER A 35 -15.59 -6.15 5.15
CA SER A 35 -16.84 -6.87 5.39
C SER A 35 -16.79 -7.71 6.67
N THR A 36 -15.65 -8.34 6.93
CA THR A 36 -15.44 -9.17 8.13
C THR A 36 -15.42 -8.31 9.40
N ALA A 37 -14.78 -7.14 9.34
CA ALA A 37 -14.79 -6.16 10.42
C ALA A 37 -16.20 -5.59 10.68
N ASP A 38 -16.95 -5.28 9.63
CA ASP A 38 -18.33 -4.80 9.75
C ASP A 38 -19.26 -5.87 10.36
N LEU A 39 -19.00 -7.16 10.12
CA LEU A 39 -19.70 -8.29 10.74
C LEU A 39 -19.22 -8.60 12.18
N GLY A 40 -18.19 -7.94 12.68
CA GLY A 40 -17.62 -8.19 14.01
C GLY A 40 -16.91 -9.54 14.15
N ILE A 41 -16.51 -10.16 13.02
CA ILE A 41 -15.84 -11.46 13.03
C ILE A 41 -14.34 -11.24 13.30
N PRO A 42 -13.74 -11.96 14.28
CA PRO A 42 -12.31 -11.85 14.55
C PRO A 42 -11.50 -12.47 13.40
N MET A 43 -10.73 -11.64 12.69
CA MET A 43 -9.90 -12.07 11.56
C MET A 43 -8.57 -11.31 11.53
N VAL A 44 -7.54 -11.99 11.06
CA VAL A 44 -6.22 -11.41 10.78
C VAL A 44 -5.83 -11.74 9.34
N ALA A 45 -5.42 -10.73 8.59
CA ALA A 45 -4.72 -10.92 7.32
C ALA A 45 -3.22 -10.69 7.49
N VAL A 46 -2.45 -11.40 6.68
CA VAL A 46 -0.99 -11.27 6.62
C VAL A 46 -0.61 -10.96 5.18
N GLY A 47 0.27 -9.97 5.00
CA GLY A 47 0.76 -9.54 3.71
C GLY A 47 2.19 -9.01 3.81
N ILE A 48 2.75 -8.66 2.66
CA ILE A 48 4.08 -8.05 2.55
C ILE A 48 3.91 -6.54 2.46
N LEU A 49 4.61 -5.80 3.32
CA LEU A 49 4.68 -4.35 3.24
C LEU A 49 5.79 -3.96 2.25
N TRP A 50 5.41 -3.51 1.05
CA TRP A 50 6.36 -3.18 -0.01
C TRP A 50 6.94 -1.78 0.17
N GLU A 51 8.26 -1.66 0.23
CA GLU A 51 8.96 -0.37 0.38
C GLU A 51 8.62 0.63 -0.74
N LYS A 52 8.42 0.17 -1.98
CA LYS A 52 8.13 1.05 -3.13
C LYS A 52 6.71 0.91 -3.70
N GLY A 53 5.83 0.16 -3.03
CA GLY A 53 4.51 -0.19 -3.58
C GLY A 53 4.60 -0.88 -4.94
N TYR A 54 3.62 -0.63 -5.82
CA TYR A 54 3.60 -1.17 -7.18
C TYR A 54 4.39 -0.28 -8.16
N PHE A 55 3.81 0.84 -8.59
CA PHE A 55 4.48 1.98 -9.21
C PHE A 55 3.45 3.10 -9.41
N ARG A 56 3.90 4.35 -9.53
CA ARG A 56 3.06 5.46 -9.98
C ARG A 56 3.10 5.52 -11.51
N GLN A 57 1.93 5.49 -12.13
CA GLN A 57 1.83 5.57 -13.58
C GLN A 57 1.93 7.01 -14.04
N LYS A 58 2.90 7.30 -14.92
CA LYS A 58 3.06 8.61 -15.56
C LYS A 58 2.91 8.47 -17.07
N PHE A 59 2.22 9.41 -17.69
CA PHE A 59 2.09 9.43 -19.15
C PHE A 59 2.96 10.54 -19.73
N TRP A 60 3.77 10.19 -20.72
CA TRP A 60 4.63 11.12 -21.44
C TRP A 60 4.37 11.08 -22.94
N PHE A 61 4.33 12.26 -23.56
CA PHE A 61 3.89 12.42 -24.94
C PHE A 61 4.68 11.57 -25.95
N LYS A 62 6.01 11.41 -25.80
CA LYS A 62 6.80 10.58 -26.75
C LYS A 62 7.07 9.15 -26.28
N HIS A 63 6.80 8.81 -25.03
CA HIS A 63 7.17 7.50 -24.45
C HIS A 63 5.96 6.71 -23.97
N GLY A 64 4.76 7.26 -24.11
CA GLY A 64 3.54 6.62 -23.64
C GLY A 64 3.56 6.50 -22.12
N GLN A 65 3.22 5.33 -21.62
CA GLN A 65 3.23 5.04 -20.18
C GLN A 65 4.67 4.79 -19.69
N VAL A 66 5.07 5.52 -18.65
CA VAL A 66 6.35 5.39 -17.97
C VAL A 66 6.09 5.08 -16.49
N PRO A 67 6.72 4.04 -15.91
CA PRO A 67 6.64 3.78 -14.48
C PRO A 67 7.51 4.78 -13.71
N GLU A 68 6.95 5.33 -12.63
CA GLU A 68 7.65 6.17 -11.67
C GLU A 68 7.65 5.45 -10.31
N GLU A 69 8.78 5.45 -9.61
CA GLU A 69 8.82 4.87 -8.26
C GLU A 69 7.90 5.65 -7.33
N MET A 70 7.19 4.92 -6.47
CA MET A 70 6.32 5.54 -5.49
C MET A 70 7.14 5.83 -4.23
N ASP A 71 7.26 7.11 -3.91
CA ASP A 71 7.89 7.56 -2.67
C ASP A 71 6.83 7.57 -1.57
N TRP A 72 6.96 6.65 -0.61
CA TRP A 72 6.12 6.62 0.58
C TRP A 72 6.94 6.11 1.77
N ASP A 73 6.62 6.62 2.96
CA ASP A 73 7.28 6.19 4.19
C ASP A 73 6.29 5.45 5.10
N PRO A 74 6.48 4.13 5.31
CA PRO A 74 5.70 3.34 6.27
C PRO A 74 5.61 3.95 7.67
N TYR A 75 6.65 4.63 8.14
CA TYR A 75 6.67 5.22 9.48
C TYR A 75 5.76 6.44 9.60
N THR A 76 5.41 7.07 8.48
CA THR A 76 4.52 8.25 8.45
C THR A 76 3.06 7.87 8.18
N TYR A 77 2.78 6.61 7.81
CA TYR A 77 1.45 6.19 7.42
C TYR A 77 0.50 6.13 8.63
N PRO A 78 -0.67 6.82 8.60
CA PRO A 78 -1.60 6.84 9.72
C PRO A 78 -2.11 5.43 10.10
N GLY A 79 -1.95 5.05 11.37
CA GLY A 79 -2.45 3.78 11.89
C GLY A 79 -1.59 2.55 11.56
N LEU A 80 -0.49 2.73 10.83
CA LEU A 80 0.50 1.67 10.63
C LEU A 80 1.50 1.67 11.80
N ILE A 81 1.50 0.58 12.57
CA ILE A 81 2.24 0.49 13.82
C ILE A 81 3.42 -0.46 13.62
N PRO A 82 4.68 0.03 13.72
CA PRO A 82 5.85 -0.84 13.71
C PRO A 82 5.90 -1.65 15.00
N LEU A 83 6.01 -2.96 14.89
CA LEU A 83 6.24 -3.82 16.05
C LEU A 83 7.73 -3.88 16.39
N GLU A 84 8.04 -4.11 17.66
CA GLU A 84 9.41 -4.28 18.15
C GLU A 84 10.02 -5.61 17.68
N ASN A 85 9.18 -6.60 17.35
CA ASN A 85 9.60 -7.91 16.88
C ASN A 85 10.30 -7.81 15.52
N ILE A 86 11.57 -8.21 15.49
CA ILE A 86 12.36 -8.39 14.28
C ILE A 86 12.62 -9.88 14.07
N ILE A 87 12.12 -10.43 12.98
CA ILE A 87 12.34 -11.82 12.58
C ILE A 87 13.65 -11.90 11.80
N LYS A 88 14.55 -12.79 12.22
CA LYS A 88 15.84 -13.02 11.56
C LYS A 88 15.75 -14.32 10.75
N ILE A 89 15.84 -14.22 9.43
CA ILE A 89 15.84 -15.38 8.53
C ILE A 89 17.26 -15.57 8.00
N LYS A 90 17.88 -16.69 8.35
CA LYS A 90 19.21 -17.07 7.85
C LYS A 90 19.07 -17.76 6.50
N PHE A 91 19.68 -17.20 5.47
CA PHE A 91 19.90 -17.87 4.18
C PHE A 91 21.34 -18.39 4.09
N LYS A 92 21.65 -19.13 3.02
CA LYS A 92 22.99 -19.71 2.78
C LYS A 92 24.10 -18.66 2.69
N LYS A 93 23.79 -17.45 2.23
CA LYS A 93 24.77 -16.38 2.01
C LYS A 93 24.59 -15.23 2.99
N ASP A 94 23.34 -14.85 3.26
CA ASP A 94 23.03 -13.64 4.02
C ASP A 94 21.93 -13.88 5.05
N THR A 95 21.84 -12.99 6.04
CA THR A 95 20.72 -12.95 6.99
C THR A 95 19.82 -11.79 6.64
N VAL A 96 18.52 -12.07 6.45
CA VAL A 96 17.50 -11.04 6.22
C VAL A 96 16.78 -10.75 7.53
N PHE A 97 16.55 -9.47 7.79
CA PHE A 97 15.81 -8.99 8.94
C PHE A 97 14.45 -8.48 8.47
N LEU A 98 13.37 -9.06 8.99
CA LEU A 98 12.01 -8.63 8.70
C LEU A 98 11.42 -7.96 9.93
N ARG A 99 10.90 -6.75 9.77
CA ARG A 99 10.10 -6.06 10.79
C ARG A 99 8.63 -6.37 10.56
N LEU A 100 7.92 -6.67 11.65
CA LEU A 100 6.47 -6.82 11.59
C LEU A 100 5.78 -5.46 11.73
N TRP A 101 4.70 -5.29 10.99
CA TRP A 101 3.85 -4.11 11.03
C TRP A 101 2.41 -4.53 11.30
N LYS A 102 1.69 -3.70 12.04
CA LYS A 102 0.29 -3.92 12.39
C LYS A 102 -0.56 -2.76 11.92
N TYR A 103 -1.70 -3.07 11.31
CA TYR A 103 -2.71 -2.11 10.91
C TYR A 103 -4.08 -2.61 11.37
N TYR A 104 -4.85 -1.76 12.04
CA TYR A 104 -6.20 -2.10 12.48
C TYR A 104 -7.24 -1.67 11.46
N ILE A 105 -8.13 -2.60 11.11
CA ILE A 105 -9.27 -2.33 10.24
C ILE A 105 -10.49 -2.19 11.14
N PHE A 106 -11.10 -1.02 11.11
CA PHE A 106 -12.29 -0.71 11.92
C PHE A 106 -13.56 -0.84 11.08
N SER A 107 -14.65 -1.29 11.71
CA SER A 107 -16.00 -1.24 11.13
C SER A 107 -16.41 0.21 10.87
N HIS A 108 -17.18 0.47 9.81
CA HIS A 108 -17.72 1.80 9.56
C HIS A 108 -18.99 2.09 10.39
N ASP A 109 -19.57 1.09 11.05
CA ASP A 109 -20.87 1.25 11.68
C ASP A 109 -20.79 2.17 12.91
N LYS A 110 -21.26 3.42 12.75
CA LYS A 110 -21.32 4.43 13.81
C LYS A 110 -22.57 4.29 14.69
N ASN A 111 -23.47 3.34 14.40
CA ASN A 111 -24.80 3.25 15.01
C ASN A 111 -25.13 1.87 15.61
N LYS A 112 -24.18 1.26 16.33
CA LYS A 112 -24.46 0.25 17.36
C LYS A 112 -23.59 0.46 18.57
#